data_AF-A0A0B7NWV8-F1
#
_entry.id   AF-A0A0B7NWV8-F1
#
_cell.length_a   1.000
_cell.length_b   1.000
_cell.length_c   1.000
_cell.angle_alpha   90.00
_cell.angle_beta   90.00
_cell.angle_gamma   90.00
#
_symmetry.space_group_name_H-M   'P 1'
#
loop_
_entity.id
_entity.type
_entity.pdbx_description
1 polymer ?
#
loop_
_entity_poly.entity_id
_entity_poly.type
_entity_poly.pdbx_seq_one_letter_code
_entity_poly.pdbx_strand_id
1 'polypeptide(L)'
;MLYCELALSFFSDRQGPGLLRANPRLATNPYFTDSLSPALDEFFVNLKLTDSIDLAATVEHTTPQANWDEPKALVRNIAKQVGRDKSSAMVRQCKGLQRKRNRICRQHQESHTRLQLPRTFESKIGSIQRDILENQRLRAGHHWREHSEISAGYLKRTIETRAVKKSIPGLLHPTTNTLCTNPLAMQSASSTFYGKLYSPDLVVPDSINTLYDSIPPAETIPIDEHIALQVLSPLRIY
;
A
#
# COMPACT_ATOMS: atom_id res chain seq x y z
N MET A 1 13.50 -6.27 -5.90
CA MET A 1 12.11 -6.29 -6.40
C MET A 1 11.76 -7.75 -6.65
N LEU A 2 10.76 -8.28 -5.96
CA LEU A 2 10.01 -9.53 -6.22
C LEU A 2 9.13 -9.78 -4.98
N TYR A 3 8.03 -9.05 -4.89
CA TYR A 3 6.88 -9.47 -4.10
C TYR A 3 5.85 -9.93 -5.13
N CYS A 4 5.36 -11.17 -4.99
CA CYS A 4 4.25 -11.65 -5.80
C CYS A 4 2.97 -11.32 -5.01
N GLU A 5 2.01 -10.73 -5.69
CA GLU A 5 0.68 -10.46 -5.17
C GLU A 5 -0.07 -11.79 -5.13
N LEU A 6 -0.46 -12.24 -3.93
CA LEU A 6 -1.36 -13.39 -3.81
C LEU A 6 -2.78 -12.89 -4.10
N ALA A 7 -3.21 -13.06 -5.35
CA ALA A 7 -4.60 -12.86 -5.73
C ALA A 7 -5.40 -14.08 -5.25
N LEU A 8 -6.16 -13.91 -4.17
CA LEU A 8 -7.12 -14.90 -3.72
C LEU A 8 -8.43 -14.67 -4.49
N SER A 9 -8.82 -15.64 -5.32
CA SER A 9 -10.13 -15.68 -5.95
C SER A 9 -11.11 -16.37 -4.98
N PHE A 10 -12.13 -15.64 -4.53
CA PHE A 10 -13.15 -16.15 -3.64
C PHE A 10 -14.38 -16.61 -4.44
N PHE A 11 -15.07 -17.66 -3.99
CA PHE A 11 -16.33 -18.15 -4.58
C PHE A 11 -17.57 -17.33 -4.17
N SER A 12 -17.38 -16.20 -3.48
CA SER A 12 -18.45 -15.37 -2.92
C SER A 12 -18.59 -14.06 -3.70
N ASP A 13 -19.79 -13.82 -4.22
CA ASP A 13 -20.13 -12.66 -5.07
C ASP A 13 -20.15 -11.34 -4.28
N ARG A 14 -20.02 -11.40 -2.95
CA ARG A 14 -20.10 -10.24 -2.04
C ARG A 14 -18.75 -9.58 -1.79
N GLN A 15 -17.66 -10.09 -2.35
CA GLN A 15 -16.30 -9.73 -1.96
C GLN A 15 -15.42 -9.41 -3.17
N GLY A 16 -14.88 -8.19 -3.22
CA GLY A 16 -13.90 -7.76 -4.21
C GLY A 16 -12.50 -8.39 -4.01
N PRO A 17 -11.58 -8.23 -4.98
CA PRO A 17 -10.24 -8.80 -4.88
C PRO A 17 -9.44 -8.17 -3.72
N GLY A 18 -9.00 -9.00 -2.77
CA GLY A 18 -8.16 -8.59 -1.64
C GLY A 18 -6.67 -8.81 -1.91
N LEU A 19 -5.84 -7.80 -1.68
CA LEU A 19 -4.37 -7.90 -1.81
C LEU A 19 -3.71 -8.34 -0.49
N LEU A 20 -3.04 -9.48 -0.51
CA LEU A 20 -2.23 -9.99 0.61
C LEU A 20 -0.76 -10.13 0.21
N ARG A 21 0.12 -9.52 1.00
CA ARG A 21 1.57 -9.63 0.83
C ARG A 21 2.09 -10.81 1.65
N ALA A 22 2.65 -11.81 0.99
CA ALA A 22 3.27 -12.96 1.65
C ALA A 22 4.51 -13.44 0.87
N ASN A 23 5.23 -14.41 1.45
CA ASN A 23 6.32 -15.06 0.76
C ASN A 23 5.75 -15.79 -0.48
N PRO A 24 6.22 -15.50 -1.71
CA PRO A 24 5.66 -16.07 -2.94
C PRO A 24 5.72 -17.60 -2.97
N ARG A 25 6.68 -18.20 -2.25
CA ARG A 25 6.82 -19.66 -2.16
C ARG A 25 5.76 -20.34 -1.28
N LEU A 26 4.90 -19.57 -0.61
CA LEU A 26 3.76 -20.11 0.14
C LEU A 26 2.62 -20.50 -0.81
N ALA A 27 2.37 -19.73 -1.87
CA ALA A 27 1.33 -20.04 -2.86
C ALA A 27 1.56 -21.39 -3.55
N THR A 28 2.82 -21.75 -3.76
CA THR A 28 3.23 -23.03 -4.36
C THR A 28 3.30 -24.19 -3.35
N ASN A 29 3.04 -23.94 -2.06
CA ASN A 29 3.14 -24.97 -1.03
C ASN A 29 1.79 -25.68 -0.85
N PRO A 30 1.65 -26.98 -1.19
CA PRO A 30 0.38 -27.69 -1.06
C PRO A 30 -0.12 -27.71 0.39
N TYR A 31 0.78 -27.85 1.36
CA TYR A 31 0.39 -27.79 2.77
C TYR A 31 -0.26 -26.45 3.17
N PHE A 32 0.16 -25.36 2.53
CA PHE A 32 -0.43 -24.04 2.78
C PHE A 32 -1.83 -23.94 2.15
N THR A 33 -1.99 -24.39 0.90
CA THR A 33 -3.30 -24.37 0.23
C THR A 33 -4.30 -25.28 0.91
N ASP A 34 -3.88 -26.49 1.29
CA ASP A 34 -4.71 -27.49 1.96
C ASP A 34 -5.13 -27.04 3.37
N SER A 35 -4.33 -26.19 4.03
CA SER A 35 -4.70 -25.61 5.32
C SER A 35 -5.55 -24.34 5.18
N LEU A 36 -5.37 -23.59 4.10
CA LEU A 36 -6.04 -22.30 3.90
C LEU A 36 -7.47 -22.46 3.38
N SER A 37 -7.69 -23.33 2.39
CA SER A 37 -9.01 -23.49 1.77
C SER A 37 -10.10 -23.90 2.78
N PRO A 38 -9.92 -24.95 3.60
CA PRO A 38 -10.95 -25.34 4.57
C PRO A 38 -11.20 -24.27 5.64
N ALA A 39 -10.15 -23.57 6.09
CA ALA A 39 -10.28 -22.52 7.09
C ALA A 39 -11.06 -21.30 6.55
N LEU A 40 -10.86 -20.97 5.27
CA LEU A 40 -11.65 -19.94 4.61
C LEU A 40 -13.10 -20.37 4.41
N ASP A 41 -13.33 -21.63 3.98
CA ASP A 41 -14.68 -22.16 3.79
C ASP A 41 -15.46 -22.15 5.12
N GLU A 42 -14.85 -22.61 6.21
CA GLU A 42 -15.43 -22.57 7.56
C GLU A 42 -15.77 -21.13 7.98
N PHE A 43 -14.84 -20.18 7.77
CA PHE A 43 -15.06 -18.77 8.07
C PHE A 43 -16.27 -18.20 7.33
N PHE A 44 -16.40 -18.47 6.02
CA PHE A 44 -17.51 -17.95 5.23
C PHE A 44 -18.84 -18.68 5.46
N VAL A 45 -18.81 -19.97 5.83
CA VAL A 45 -20.01 -20.69 6.28
C VAL A 45 -20.56 -20.04 7.56
N ASN A 46 -19.68 -19.80 8.54
CA ASN A 46 -20.06 -19.16 9.80
C ASN A 46 -20.60 -17.73 9.58
N LEU A 47 -19.99 -16.97 8.66
CA LEU A 47 -20.45 -15.63 8.29
C LEU A 47 -21.87 -15.65 7.67
N LYS A 48 -22.16 -16.63 6.79
CA LYS A 48 -23.49 -16.80 6.19
C LYS A 48 -24.56 -17.21 7.21
N LEU A 49 -24.18 -17.97 8.23
CA LEU A 49 -25.05 -18.36 9.36
C LEU A 49 -25.40 -17.18 10.26
N THR A 50 -24.47 -16.23 10.47
CA THR A 50 -24.78 -14.99 11.21
C THR A 50 -25.69 -14.02 10.44
N ASP A 51 -25.69 -14.08 9.11
CA ASP A 51 -26.54 -13.25 8.24
C ASP A 51 -28.00 -13.77 8.11
N SER A 52 -28.30 -15.01 8.52
CA SER A 52 -29.65 -15.57 8.40
C SER A 52 -30.60 -15.07 9.51
N ILE A 53 -31.36 -14.03 9.14
CA ILE A 53 -32.75 -13.71 9.47
C ILE A 53 -33.05 -13.04 10.83
N ASP A 54 -32.43 -13.39 11.96
CA ASP A 54 -32.89 -12.84 13.27
C ASP A 54 -31.93 -11.84 13.96
N LEU A 55 -30.67 -11.73 13.53
CA LEU A 55 -29.65 -10.90 14.21
C LEU A 55 -29.12 -9.73 13.37
N ALA A 56 -29.55 -9.57 12.11
CA ALA A 56 -29.08 -8.51 11.23
C ALA A 56 -29.60 -7.11 11.63
N ALA A 57 -30.65 -7.05 12.47
CA ALA A 57 -31.24 -5.80 12.96
C ALA A 57 -30.50 -5.21 14.18
N THR A 58 -29.60 -5.96 14.82
CA THR A 58 -28.84 -5.54 16.02
C THR A 58 -27.35 -5.38 15.77
N VAL A 59 -26.84 -5.80 14.60
CA VAL A 59 -25.43 -5.70 14.25
C VAL A 59 -25.16 -4.32 13.65
N GLU A 60 -24.37 -3.51 14.36
CA GLU A 60 -23.83 -2.25 13.85
C GLU A 60 -23.23 -2.46 12.45
N HIS A 61 -23.49 -1.54 11.52
CA HIS A 61 -22.92 -1.56 10.18
C HIS A 61 -21.39 -1.61 10.24
N THR A 62 -20.81 -2.80 10.16
CA THR A 62 -19.37 -2.97 10.07
C THR A 62 -18.92 -2.34 8.76
N THR A 63 -17.97 -1.42 8.87
CA THR A 63 -17.38 -0.79 7.69
C THR A 63 -16.87 -1.88 6.74
N PRO A 64 -16.93 -1.68 5.41
CA PRO A 64 -16.41 -2.65 4.44
C PRO A 64 -14.96 -3.09 4.73
N GLN A 65 -14.17 -2.24 5.37
CA GLN A 65 -12.81 -2.52 5.84
C GLN A 65 -12.79 -3.57 6.97
N ALA A 66 -13.64 -3.43 7.98
CA ALA A 66 -13.71 -4.37 9.10
C ALA A 66 -14.05 -5.79 8.63
N ASN A 67 -14.95 -5.90 7.65
CA ASN A 67 -15.32 -7.19 7.03
C ASN A 67 -14.14 -7.88 6.33
N TRP A 68 -13.13 -7.11 5.90
CA TRP A 68 -11.93 -7.65 5.26
C TRP A 68 -10.79 -7.95 6.23
N ASP A 69 -10.79 -7.35 7.41
CA ASP A 69 -9.66 -7.45 8.35
C ASP A 69 -9.60 -8.82 9.02
N GLU A 70 -10.75 -9.42 9.34
CA GLU A 70 -10.85 -10.77 9.91
C GLU A 70 -10.36 -11.89 8.97
N PRO A 71 -10.85 -12.02 7.72
CA PRO A 71 -10.34 -13.03 6.81
C PRO A 71 -8.86 -12.80 6.46
N LYS A 72 -8.42 -11.53 6.36
CA LYS A 72 -6.99 -11.21 6.19
C LYS A 72 -6.17 -11.65 7.39
N ALA A 73 -6.67 -11.50 8.61
CA ALA A 73 -5.99 -11.94 9.83
C ALA A 73 -5.86 -13.46 9.87
N LEU A 74 -6.92 -14.20 9.49
CA LEU A 74 -6.90 -15.65 9.37
C LEU A 74 -5.82 -16.12 8.39
N VAL A 75 -5.84 -15.59 7.15
CA VAL A 75 -4.85 -15.94 6.12
C VAL A 75 -3.43 -15.63 6.62
N ARG A 76 -3.24 -14.47 7.25
CA ARG A 76 -1.96 -14.06 7.83
C ARG A 76 -1.47 -15.03 8.90
N ASN A 77 -2.35 -15.52 9.76
CA ASN A 77 -2.00 -16.46 10.84
C ASN A 77 -1.56 -17.81 10.29
N ILE A 78 -2.31 -18.36 9.33
CA ILE A 78 -1.95 -19.61 8.65
C ILE A 78 -0.62 -19.46 7.92
N ALA A 79 -0.44 -18.36 7.17
CA ALA A 79 0.81 -18.08 6.47
C ALA A 79 2.01 -17.97 7.41
N LYS A 80 1.84 -17.31 8.57
CA LYS A 80 2.87 -17.23 9.62
C LYS A 80 3.19 -18.60 10.19
N GLN A 81 2.18 -19.42 10.49
CA GLN A 81 2.37 -20.75 11.06
C GLN A 81 3.16 -21.64 10.11
N VAL A 82 2.68 -21.81 8.87
CA VAL A 82 3.34 -22.61 7.84
C VAL A 82 4.75 -22.09 7.56
N GLY A 83 4.93 -20.76 7.50
CA GLY A 83 6.24 -20.13 7.32
C GLY A 83 7.23 -20.43 8.45
N ARG A 84 6.78 -20.41 9.71
CA ARG A 84 7.58 -20.75 10.89
C ARG A 84 7.96 -22.22 10.90
N ASP A 85 7.00 -23.11 10.62
CA ASP A 85 7.23 -24.55 10.62
C ASP A 85 8.21 -24.96 9.52
N LYS A 86 8.05 -24.43 8.32
CA LYS A 86 8.98 -24.63 7.20
C LYS A 86 10.38 -24.12 7.55
N SER A 87 10.48 -22.91 8.10
CA SER A 87 11.77 -22.34 8.52
C SER A 87 12.46 -23.19 9.59
N SER A 88 11.70 -23.66 10.58
CA SER A 88 12.19 -24.54 11.64
C SER A 88 12.65 -25.90 11.09
N ALA A 89 11.86 -26.51 10.19
CA ALA A 89 12.21 -27.74 9.52
C ALA A 89 13.51 -27.63 8.71
N MET A 90 13.69 -26.54 7.95
CA MET A 90 14.92 -26.28 7.19
C MET A 90 16.15 -26.14 8.10
N VAL A 91 16.04 -25.41 9.21
CA VAL A 91 17.15 -25.28 10.18
C VAL A 91 17.50 -26.63 10.80
N ARG A 92 16.49 -27.43 11.19
CA ARG A 92 16.69 -28.78 11.73
C ARG A 92 17.35 -29.70 10.71
N GLN A 93 16.89 -29.69 9.46
CA GLN A 93 17.43 -30.48 8.37
C GLN A 93 18.88 -30.09 8.08
N CYS A 94 19.20 -28.80 8.01
CA CYS A 94 20.55 -28.29 7.82
C CYS A 94 21.49 -28.78 8.93
N LYS A 95 21.10 -28.61 10.20
CA LYS A 95 21.86 -29.13 11.35
C LYS A 95 22.05 -30.65 11.29
N GLY A 96 21.01 -31.39 10.90
CA GLY A 96 21.07 -32.85 10.75
C GLY A 96 22.08 -33.29 9.68
N LEU A 97 22.06 -32.64 8.51
CA LEU A 97 23.02 -32.90 7.43
C LEU A 97 24.45 -32.54 7.85
N GLN A 98 24.64 -31.39 8.51
CA GLN A 98 25.93 -30.97 9.03
C GLN A 98 26.51 -31.97 10.04
N ARG A 99 25.67 -32.54 10.92
CA ARG A 99 26.06 -33.59 11.87
C ARG A 99 26.45 -34.88 11.15
N LYS A 100 25.66 -35.34 10.16
CA LYS A 100 25.98 -36.53 9.35
C LYS A 100 27.31 -36.36 8.63
N ARG A 101 27.52 -35.21 7.98
CA ARG A 101 28.78 -34.83 7.33
C ARG A 101 29.95 -34.84 8.32
N ASN A 102 29.79 -34.25 9.50
CA ASN A 102 30.83 -34.26 10.55
C ASN A 102 31.16 -35.68 11.04
N ARG A 103 30.14 -36.53 11.20
CA ARG A 103 30.32 -37.93 11.61
C ARG A 103 31.15 -38.70 10.58
N ILE A 104 30.81 -38.59 9.30
CA ILE A 104 31.56 -39.22 8.20
C ILE A 104 33.01 -38.74 8.19
N CYS A 105 33.24 -37.42 8.28
CA CYS A 105 34.58 -36.84 8.30
C CYS A 105 35.44 -37.27 9.50
N ARG A 106 34.81 -37.69 10.61
CA ARG A 106 35.48 -38.22 11.81
C ARG A 106 35.72 -39.73 11.72
N GLN A 107 34.77 -40.48 11.17
CA GLN A 107 34.84 -41.95 11.11
C GLN A 107 35.72 -42.47 9.98
N HIS A 108 35.83 -41.73 8.87
CA HIS A 108 36.66 -42.12 7.73
C HIS A 108 37.84 -41.14 7.60
N GLN A 109 39.03 -41.60 8.01
CA GLN A 109 40.28 -40.87 7.80
C GLN A 109 40.81 -41.01 6.38
N GLU A 110 40.42 -42.06 5.66
CA GLU A 110 40.89 -42.33 4.30
C GLU A 110 40.41 -41.28 3.28
N SER A 111 41.37 -40.73 2.53
CA SER A 111 41.18 -39.56 1.66
C SER A 111 40.06 -39.74 0.63
N HIS A 112 39.88 -40.93 0.07
CA HIS A 112 38.90 -41.16 -1.00
C HIS A 112 37.44 -41.11 -0.50
N THR A 113 37.14 -41.74 0.65
CA THR A 113 35.80 -41.72 1.28
C THR A 113 35.47 -40.34 1.84
N ARG A 114 36.50 -39.61 2.30
CA ARG A 114 36.39 -38.22 2.79
C ARG A 114 36.07 -37.21 1.70
N LEU A 115 36.36 -37.49 0.44
CA LEU A 115 36.19 -36.54 -0.67
C LEU A 115 34.86 -36.70 -1.42
N GLN A 116 34.29 -37.91 -1.51
CA GLN A 116 33.08 -38.15 -2.33
C GLN A 116 31.76 -38.01 -1.55
N LEU A 117 31.61 -38.67 -0.40
CA LEU A 117 30.35 -38.63 0.37
C LEU A 117 29.99 -37.20 0.82
N PRO A 118 30.92 -36.40 1.36
CA PRO A 118 30.63 -35.04 1.81
C PRO A 118 30.10 -34.11 0.72
N ARG A 119 30.50 -34.27 -0.57
CA ARG A 119 30.03 -33.39 -1.66
C ARG A 119 28.50 -33.38 -1.80
N THR A 120 27.86 -34.52 -1.66
CA THR A 120 26.38 -34.61 -1.73
C THR A 120 25.72 -33.91 -0.55
N PHE A 121 26.31 -34.00 0.64
CA PHE A 121 25.83 -33.29 1.83
C PHE A 121 26.05 -31.78 1.69
N GLU A 122 27.22 -31.34 1.21
CA GLU A 122 27.53 -29.93 1.00
C GLU A 122 26.60 -29.30 -0.03
N SER A 123 26.28 -29.99 -1.13
CA SER A 123 25.28 -29.51 -2.10
C SER A 123 23.90 -29.32 -1.47
N LYS A 124 23.44 -30.27 -0.66
CA LYS A 124 22.14 -30.18 0.03
C LYS A 124 22.13 -29.09 1.11
N ILE A 125 23.21 -29.00 1.90
CA ILE A 125 23.41 -27.94 2.90
C ILE A 125 23.39 -26.56 2.23
N GLY A 126 24.15 -26.39 1.15
CA GLY A 126 24.19 -25.15 0.38
C GLY A 126 22.83 -24.77 -0.22
N SER A 127 22.06 -25.74 -0.69
CA SER A 127 20.68 -25.49 -1.13
C SER A 127 19.79 -24.96 -0.01
N ILE A 128 19.79 -25.62 1.15
CA ILE A 128 18.96 -25.21 2.29
C ILE A 128 19.41 -23.84 2.83
N GLN A 129 20.72 -23.59 2.88
CA GLN A 129 21.27 -22.29 3.32
C GLN A 129 20.87 -21.16 2.39
N ARG A 130 20.87 -21.37 1.06
CA ARG A 130 20.36 -20.39 0.09
C ARG A 130 18.89 -20.07 0.32
N ASP A 131 18.06 -21.07 0.61
CA ASP A 131 16.64 -20.84 0.88
C ASP A 131 16.41 -20.11 2.22
N ILE A 132 17.21 -20.40 3.25
CA ILE A 132 17.19 -19.65 4.52
C ILE A 132 17.57 -18.19 4.27
N LEU A 133 18.63 -17.96 3.50
CA LEU A 133 19.10 -16.61 3.15
C LEU A 133 18.03 -15.84 2.38
N GLU A 134 17.35 -16.46 1.43
CA GLU A 134 16.30 -15.80 0.65
C GLU A 134 15.12 -15.39 1.55
N ASN A 135 14.72 -16.25 2.49
CA ASN A 135 13.71 -15.90 3.49
C ASN A 135 14.16 -14.72 4.38
N GLN A 136 15.43 -14.67 4.77
CA GLN A 136 15.99 -13.54 5.52
C GLN A 136 16.00 -12.27 4.68
N ARG A 137 16.35 -12.35 3.39
CA ARG A 137 16.32 -11.22 2.45
C ARG A 137 14.92 -10.65 2.31
N LEU A 138 13.91 -11.51 2.17
CA LEU A 138 12.50 -11.09 2.12
C LEU A 138 12.07 -10.38 3.41
N ARG A 139 12.45 -10.93 4.57
CA ARG A 139 12.17 -10.34 5.88
C ARG A 139 12.90 -9.01 6.09
N ALA A 140 14.15 -8.90 5.63
CA ALA A 140 14.90 -7.65 5.68
C ALA A 140 14.24 -6.61 4.77
N GLY A 141 13.89 -6.95 3.53
CA GLY A 141 13.17 -6.03 2.62
C GLY A 141 11.82 -5.57 3.18
N HIS A 142 11.10 -6.47 3.87
CA HIS A 142 9.85 -6.15 4.58
C HIS A 142 10.10 -5.26 5.79
N HIS A 143 11.07 -5.60 6.63
CA HIS A 143 11.46 -4.79 7.80
C HIS A 143 11.92 -3.39 7.37
N TRP A 144 12.69 -3.27 6.28
CA TRP A 144 13.13 -1.99 5.75
C TRP A 144 11.97 -1.16 5.20
N ARG A 145 10.95 -1.78 4.60
CA ARG A 145 9.76 -1.05 4.13
C ARG A 145 8.79 -0.68 5.25
N GLU A 146 8.63 -1.53 6.24
CA GLU A 146 7.61 -1.34 7.29
C GLU A 146 8.14 -0.63 8.54
N HIS A 147 9.43 -0.78 8.87
CA HIS A 147 10.03 -0.18 10.07
C HIS A 147 10.89 1.05 9.76
N SER A 148 11.11 1.41 8.48
CA SER A 148 11.73 2.71 8.17
C SER A 148 10.85 3.87 8.64
N GLU A 149 9.53 3.72 8.66
CA GLU A 149 8.62 4.75 9.16
C GLU A 149 8.67 4.96 10.69
N ILE A 150 9.27 4.03 11.45
CA ILE A 150 9.40 4.10 12.93
C ILE A 150 10.86 4.39 13.36
N SER A 151 11.81 4.27 12.42
CA SER A 151 13.23 4.52 12.71
C SER A 151 13.50 6.01 12.88
N ALA A 152 13.88 6.43 14.09
CA ALA A 152 14.23 7.82 14.39
C ALA A 152 15.32 8.38 13.45
N GLY A 153 16.29 7.57 13.05
CA GLY A 153 17.33 7.97 12.09
C GLY A 153 16.84 8.12 10.64
N TYR A 154 15.81 7.36 10.25
CA TYR A 154 15.15 7.54 8.96
C TYR A 154 14.21 8.76 8.98
N LEU A 155 13.44 8.92 10.07
CA LEU A 155 12.60 10.10 10.29
C LEU A 155 13.45 11.38 10.28
N LYS A 156 14.60 11.38 10.96
CA LYS A 156 15.57 12.48 10.92
C LYS A 156 16.01 12.82 9.49
N ARG A 157 16.52 11.84 8.73
CA ARG A 157 16.92 12.05 7.33
C ARG A 157 15.75 12.51 6.45
N THR A 158 14.55 12.02 6.71
CA THR A 158 13.33 12.41 5.98
C THR A 158 12.92 13.84 6.32
N ILE A 159 13.01 14.24 7.59
CA ILE A 159 12.77 15.62 8.05
C ILE A 159 13.81 16.55 7.42
N GLU A 160 15.09 16.19 7.44
CA GLU A 160 16.16 16.96 6.80
C GLU A 160 15.91 17.12 5.30
N THR A 161 15.57 16.01 4.61
CA THR A 161 15.23 16.05 3.18
C THR A 161 13.99 16.90 2.90
N ARG A 162 12.96 16.82 3.76
CA ARG A 162 11.76 17.66 3.66
C ARG A 162 12.06 19.12 3.96
N ALA A 163 12.92 19.42 4.91
CA ALA A 163 13.34 20.78 5.24
C ALA A 163 14.08 21.40 4.06
N VAL A 164 14.99 20.65 3.43
CA VAL A 164 15.67 21.08 2.19
C VAL A 164 14.65 21.30 1.06
N LYS A 165 13.67 20.41 0.88
CA LYS A 165 12.64 20.55 -0.16
C LYS A 165 11.63 21.67 0.11
N LYS A 166 11.35 21.99 1.38
CA LYS A 166 10.45 23.08 1.80
C LYS A 166 11.13 24.43 1.82
N SER A 167 12.46 24.46 1.95
CA SER A 167 13.22 25.69 1.90
C SER A 167 13.28 26.18 0.46
N ILE A 168 12.64 27.31 0.19
CA ILE A 168 12.80 28.05 -1.05
C ILE A 168 13.98 28.99 -0.83
N PRO A 169 15.13 28.80 -1.48
CA PRO A 169 16.34 29.60 -1.22
C PRO A 169 16.18 31.07 -1.64
N GLY A 170 15.29 31.35 -2.59
CA GLY A 170 14.93 32.70 -3.02
C GLY A 170 13.92 32.69 -4.16
N LEU A 171 13.32 33.85 -4.43
CA LEU A 171 12.36 34.08 -5.52
C LEU A 171 12.82 35.27 -6.38
N LEU A 172 12.54 35.26 -7.68
CA LEU A 172 12.71 36.43 -8.52
C LEU A 172 11.45 37.30 -8.46
N HIS A 173 11.62 38.60 -8.23
CA HIS A 173 10.50 39.53 -8.18
C HIS A 173 9.95 39.84 -9.59
N PRO A 174 8.63 39.72 -9.85
CA PRO A 174 8.07 39.78 -11.20
C PRO A 174 8.22 41.15 -11.90
N THR A 175 8.28 42.25 -11.14
CA THR A 175 8.39 43.61 -11.71
C THR A 175 9.83 44.13 -11.84
N THR A 176 10.69 43.82 -10.86
CA THR A 176 12.06 44.36 -10.78
C THR A 176 13.11 43.37 -11.23
N ASN A 177 12.73 42.09 -11.42
CA ASN A 177 13.61 40.98 -11.78
C ASN A 177 14.81 40.80 -10.82
N THR A 178 14.67 41.23 -9.57
CA THR A 178 15.69 41.11 -8.53
C THR A 178 15.50 39.82 -7.74
N LEU A 179 16.61 39.19 -7.32
CA LEU A 179 16.58 37.99 -6.49
C LEU A 179 16.26 38.36 -5.03
N CYS A 180 15.13 37.87 -4.54
CA CYS A 180 14.65 38.03 -3.18
C CYS A 180 15.00 36.80 -2.35
N THR A 181 15.85 36.95 -1.34
CA THR A 181 16.22 35.89 -0.38
C THR A 181 15.69 36.16 1.03
N ASN A 182 15.28 37.40 1.32
CA ASN A 182 14.66 37.78 2.59
C ASN A 182 13.16 37.42 2.59
N PRO A 183 12.60 36.82 3.66
CA PRO A 183 11.18 36.43 3.72
C PRO A 183 10.19 37.54 3.35
N LEU A 184 10.39 38.78 3.82
CA LEU A 184 9.53 39.92 3.48
C LEU A 184 9.56 40.24 1.97
N ALA A 185 10.74 40.18 1.36
CA ALA A 185 10.90 40.43 -0.07
C ALA A 185 10.31 39.28 -0.91
N MET A 186 10.49 38.03 -0.47
CA MET A 186 9.89 36.85 -1.11
C MET A 186 8.36 36.86 -1.01
N GLN A 187 7.81 37.31 0.12
CA GLN A 187 6.37 37.50 0.28
C GLN A 187 5.85 38.58 -0.65
N SER A 188 6.53 39.73 -0.72
CA SER A 188 6.18 40.81 -1.65
C SER A 188 6.21 40.35 -3.12
N ALA A 189 7.26 39.62 -3.52
CA ALA A 189 7.38 39.03 -4.85
C ALA A 189 6.22 38.05 -5.14
N SER A 190 5.89 37.19 -4.16
CA SER A 190 4.81 36.20 -4.29
C SER A 190 3.43 36.86 -4.38
N SER A 191 3.14 37.82 -3.50
CA SER A 191 1.87 38.56 -3.51
C SER A 191 1.68 39.34 -4.80
N THR A 192 2.75 39.95 -5.33
CA THR A 192 2.69 40.65 -6.63
C THR A 192 2.41 39.67 -7.77
N PHE A 193 3.07 38.52 -7.77
CA PHE A 193 2.88 37.48 -8.79
C PHE A 193 1.46 36.91 -8.77
N TYR A 194 0.99 36.44 -7.61
CA TYR A 194 -0.33 35.84 -7.49
C TYR A 194 -1.45 36.87 -7.57
N GLY A 195 -1.21 38.10 -7.10
CA GLY A 195 -2.13 39.22 -7.30
C GLY A 195 -2.38 39.46 -8.78
N LYS A 196 -1.33 39.43 -9.61
CA LYS A 196 -1.48 39.52 -11.07
C LYS A 196 -2.17 38.29 -11.66
N LEU A 197 -1.83 37.08 -11.20
CA LEU A 197 -2.36 35.82 -11.74
C LEU A 197 -3.86 35.64 -11.48
N TYR A 198 -4.34 36.07 -10.32
CA TYR A 198 -5.73 35.93 -9.90
C TYR A 198 -6.55 37.21 -10.04
N SER A 199 -5.96 38.28 -10.57
CA SER A 199 -6.75 39.44 -10.96
C SER A 199 -7.52 39.11 -12.24
N PRO A 200 -8.82 39.42 -12.31
CA PRO A 200 -9.56 39.24 -13.54
C PRO A 200 -8.94 40.10 -14.62
N ASP A 201 -8.75 39.51 -15.80
CA ASP A 201 -8.49 40.30 -16.99
C ASP A 201 -9.65 41.28 -17.18
N LEU A 202 -9.33 42.51 -17.59
CA LEU A 202 -10.35 43.53 -17.80
C LEU A 202 -11.34 43.04 -18.86
N VAL A 203 -12.58 42.81 -18.43
CA VAL A 203 -13.64 42.35 -19.33
C VAL A 203 -14.06 43.52 -20.20
N VAL A 204 -13.91 43.37 -21.51
CA VAL A 204 -14.39 44.35 -22.49
C VAL A 204 -15.91 44.23 -22.58
N PRO A 205 -16.69 45.27 -22.19
CA PRO A 205 -18.15 45.19 -22.12
C PRO A 205 -18.80 44.84 -23.47
N ASP A 206 -18.20 45.26 -24.58
CA ASP A 206 -18.69 44.96 -25.92
C ASP A 206 -18.71 43.45 -26.24
N SER A 207 -17.76 42.70 -25.68
CA SER A 207 -17.69 41.24 -25.85
C SER A 207 -18.83 40.51 -25.15
N ILE A 208 -19.36 41.08 -24.06
CA ILE A 208 -20.50 40.52 -23.33
C ILE A 208 -21.78 40.72 -24.15
N ASN A 209 -21.99 41.92 -24.68
CA ASN A 209 -23.19 42.25 -25.45
C ASN A 209 -23.29 41.41 -26.74
N THR A 210 -22.16 41.23 -27.44
CA THR A 210 -22.12 40.35 -28.62
C THR A 210 -22.49 38.90 -28.30
N LEU A 211 -22.16 38.42 -27.10
CA LEU A 211 -22.51 37.07 -26.67
C LEU A 211 -24.00 36.94 -26.33
N TYR A 212 -24.59 37.96 -25.69
CA TYR A 212 -26.04 37.99 -25.41
C TYR A 212 -26.89 38.01 -26.67
N ASP A 213 -26.51 38.80 -27.66
CA ASP A 213 -27.25 38.92 -28.92
C ASP A 213 -27.20 37.63 -29.77
N SER A 214 -26.29 36.71 -29.44
CA SER A 214 -26.18 35.42 -30.12
C SER A 214 -27.10 34.32 -29.57
N ILE A 215 -27.80 34.58 -28.45
CA ILE A 215 -28.67 33.58 -27.81
C ILE A 215 -30.04 33.56 -28.50
N PRO A 216 -30.53 32.41 -29.00
CA PRO A 216 -31.82 32.32 -29.66
C PRO A 216 -33.01 32.56 -28.71
N PRO A 217 -34.10 33.21 -29.17
CA PRO A 217 -35.24 33.57 -28.34
C PRO A 217 -35.90 32.38 -27.62
N ALA A 218 -35.86 31.19 -28.24
CA ALA A 218 -36.48 29.98 -27.72
C ALA A 218 -35.81 29.41 -26.46
N GLU A 219 -34.58 29.81 -26.15
CA GLU A 219 -33.84 29.40 -24.94
C GLU A 219 -33.83 30.50 -23.88
N THR A 220 -34.60 31.58 -24.09
CA THR A 220 -34.72 32.70 -23.15
C THR A 220 -35.93 32.49 -22.27
N ILE A 221 -35.74 32.50 -20.95
CA ILE A 221 -36.85 32.38 -20.00
C ILE A 221 -37.60 33.73 -19.96
N PRO A 222 -38.93 33.74 -20.14
CA PRO A 222 -39.74 34.95 -20.03
C PRO A 222 -39.65 35.55 -18.62
N ILE A 223 -39.62 36.88 -18.56
CA ILE A 223 -39.37 37.67 -17.34
C ILE A 223 -40.32 37.30 -16.18
N ASP A 224 -41.55 36.91 -16.50
CA ASP A 224 -42.57 36.55 -15.51
C ASP A 224 -42.25 35.26 -14.73
N GLU A 225 -41.61 34.28 -15.38
CA GLU A 225 -41.16 33.04 -14.72
C GLU A 225 -39.87 33.25 -13.90
N HIS A 226 -39.06 34.25 -14.25
CA HIS A 226 -37.84 34.58 -13.52
C HIS A 226 -38.13 35.15 -12.12
N ILE A 227 -39.21 35.94 -11.99
CA ILE A 227 -39.65 36.51 -10.70
C ILE A 227 -40.14 35.40 -9.76
N ALA A 228 -40.85 34.40 -10.28
CA ALA A 228 -41.34 33.27 -9.49
C ALA A 228 -40.21 32.42 -8.88
N LEU A 229 -39.08 32.28 -9.58
CA LEU A 229 -37.91 31.54 -9.11
C LEU A 229 -37.09 32.30 -8.04
N GLN A 230 -37.16 33.63 -8.00
CA GLN A 230 -36.50 34.43 -6.95
C GLN A 230 -37.26 34.39 -5.60
N VAL A 231 -38.59 34.23 -5.62
CA VAL A 231 -39.43 34.19 -4.41
C VAL A 231 -39.30 32.87 -3.63
N LEU A 232 -38.88 31.79 -4.29
CA LEU A 232 -38.73 30.44 -3.70
C LEU A 232 -37.37 30.15 -3.04
N SER A 233 -36.50 31.15 -2.87
CA SER A 233 -35.20 30.98 -2.20
C SER A 233 -35.21 31.49 -0.75
N PRO A 234 -35.37 30.61 0.26
CA PRO A 234 -35.12 30.97 1.65
C PRO A 234 -33.64 30.74 1.96
N LEU A 235 -32.76 31.59 1.43
CA LEU A 235 -31.39 31.71 1.95
C LEU A 235 -31.15 33.16 2.39
N ARG A 236 -31.71 33.48 3.57
CA ARG A 236 -31.10 34.47 4.45
C ARG A 236 -29.78 33.89 4.93
N ILE A 237 -28.70 34.23 4.23
CA ILE A 237 -27.33 34.09 4.73
C ILE A 237 -27.15 35.24 5.75
N TYR A 238 -26.94 34.87 7.02
CA TYR A 238 -26.35 35.77 8.02
C TYR A 238 -24.87 36.01 7.72
#